data_AF-A0A5N6E754-F1
#
_entry.id   AF-A0A5N6E754-F1
#
_cell.length_a   1.000
_cell.length_b   1.000
_cell.length_c   1.000
_cell.angle_alpha   90.00
_cell.angle_beta   90.00
_cell.angle_gamma   90.00
#
_symmetry.space_group_name_H-M   'P 1'
#
loop_
_entity.id
_entity.type
_entity.pdbx_description
1 polymer ?
#
loop_
_entity_poly.entity_id
_entity_poly.type
_entity_poly.pdbx_seq_one_letter_code
_entity_poly.pdbx_strand_id
1 'polypeptide(L)'
;MINYFYHLDYNVFSQENGMDSQNPGSEMFEVPQAHSSLTTHAKVYCLGEKYLISSLKALALQKFKATAREQWDVNDFLEAAKQAYTSTIETDRGLKDAVIAVLYDHSELLDREEAQFVFKELNMLTYDLLMYIHGKDRF
;
A
#
# COMPACT_ATOMS: atom_id res chain seq x y z
N MET A 1 -3.21 -15.76 0.55
CA MET A 1 -3.64 -16.11 1.93
C MET A 1 -3.18 -17.50 2.35
N ILE A 2 -3.36 -18.54 1.53
CA ILE A 2 -2.89 -19.90 1.83
C ILE A 2 -1.38 -19.96 2.11
N ASN A 3 -0.55 -19.21 1.36
CA ASN A 3 0.90 -19.16 1.57
C ASN A 3 1.33 -18.77 3.01
N TYR A 4 0.60 -17.85 3.64
CA TYR A 4 0.92 -17.37 4.99
C TYR A 4 0.84 -18.48 6.03
N PHE A 5 -0.10 -19.41 5.92
CA PHE A 5 -0.24 -20.48 6.89
C PHE A 5 0.90 -21.50 6.86
N TYR A 6 1.63 -21.59 5.74
CA TYR A 6 2.75 -22.52 5.60
C TYR A 6 4.10 -21.86 5.88
N HIS A 7 4.26 -20.59 5.52
CA HIS A 7 5.55 -19.89 5.59
C HIS A 7 5.61 -18.81 6.66
N LEU A 8 4.49 -18.53 7.34
CA LEU A 8 4.30 -17.33 8.17
C LEU A 8 4.62 -16.03 7.41
N ASP A 9 4.57 -16.11 6.08
CA ASP A 9 4.80 -15.01 5.17
C ASP A 9 3.94 -15.15 3.90
N TYR A 10 3.65 -14.03 3.25
CA TYR A 10 3.00 -14.00 1.95
C TYR A 10 3.95 -13.44 0.89
N ASN A 11 4.03 -14.15 -0.23
CA ASN A 11 4.71 -13.68 -1.42
C ASN A 11 3.80 -12.73 -2.19
N VAL A 12 4.37 -11.65 -2.70
CA VAL A 12 3.71 -10.76 -3.64
C VAL A 12 4.14 -11.20 -5.03
N PHE A 13 3.22 -11.86 -5.75
CA PHE A 13 3.45 -12.24 -7.14
C PHE A 13 3.00 -11.09 -8.04
N SER A 14 3.91 -10.52 -8.81
CA SER A 14 3.54 -9.61 -9.89
C SER A 14 2.82 -10.42 -10.97
N GLN A 15 1.65 -9.95 -11.39
CA GLN A 15 0.95 -10.51 -12.54
C GLN A 15 1.76 -10.11 -13.79
N GLU A 16 2.58 -11.04 -14.31
CA GLU A 16 3.12 -10.90 -15.65
C GLU A 16 1.92 -10.87 -16.62
N ASN A 17 1.69 -9.73 -17.26
CA ASN A 17 0.82 -9.64 -18.43
C ASN A 17 1.50 -10.39 -19.58
N GLY A 18 1.29 -11.70 -19.63
CA GLY A 18 1.69 -12.54 -20.75
C GLY A 18 0.65 -12.47 -21.86
N MET A 19 0.94 -11.69 -22.91
CA MET A 19 0.57 -11.99 -24.29
C MET A 19 1.28 -11.01 -25.24
N ASP A 20 2.51 -11.33 -25.65
CA ASP A 20 2.83 -11.30 -27.08
C ASP A 20 4.07 -12.13 -27.45
N SER A 21 3.85 -13.08 -28.35
CA SER A 21 4.66 -13.49 -29.50
C SER A 21 6.18 -13.80 -29.35
N GLN A 22 6.46 -15.11 -29.39
CA GLN A 22 7.62 -15.84 -29.96
C GLN A 22 8.91 -15.06 -30.32
N ASN A 23 10.01 -15.32 -29.58
CA ASN A 23 11.37 -15.48 -30.15
C ASN A 23 12.30 -16.24 -29.15
N PRO A 24 13.00 -17.33 -29.54
CA PRO A 24 13.97 -17.99 -28.67
C PRO A 24 15.38 -17.45 -28.95
N GLY A 25 15.93 -16.68 -28.01
CA GLY A 25 17.34 -16.26 -28.13
C GLY A 25 17.79 -15.37 -26.98
N SER A 26 18.63 -15.95 -26.12
CA SER A 26 19.35 -15.31 -24.99
C SER A 26 18.51 -14.85 -23.80
N GLU A 27 18.06 -15.80 -22.97
CA GLU A 27 17.63 -15.48 -21.60
C GLU A 27 18.87 -15.42 -20.70
N MET A 28 19.43 -14.21 -20.55
CA MET A 28 19.98 -13.85 -19.25
C MET A 28 18.81 -13.96 -18.27
N PHE A 29 18.86 -14.93 -17.37
CA PHE A 29 17.92 -15.02 -16.25
C PHE A 29 18.12 -13.79 -15.36
N GLU A 30 17.55 -12.65 -15.74
CA GLU A 30 17.11 -11.67 -14.76
C GLU A 30 16.05 -12.37 -13.94
N VAL A 31 16.43 -12.80 -12.73
CA VAL A 31 15.48 -13.21 -11.70
C VAL A 31 14.45 -12.09 -11.60
N PRO A 32 13.15 -12.31 -11.88
CA PRO A 32 12.15 -11.25 -11.77
C PRO A 32 12.21 -10.75 -10.33
N GLN A 33 12.72 -9.54 -10.16
CA GLN A 33 12.85 -8.94 -8.85
C GLN A 33 11.41 -8.67 -8.39
N ALA A 34 10.92 -9.52 -7.50
CA ALA A 34 9.56 -9.49 -6.97
C ALA A 34 9.39 -8.25 -6.09
N HIS A 35 9.25 -7.08 -6.73
CA HIS A 35 8.99 -5.82 -6.05
C HIS A 35 7.54 -5.82 -5.62
N SER A 36 7.33 -5.97 -4.30
CA SER A 36 6.01 -5.99 -3.71
C SER A 36 5.38 -4.60 -3.72
N SER A 37 4.16 -4.48 -4.25
CA SER A 37 3.43 -3.22 -4.31
C SER A 37 2.75 -2.86 -2.97
N LEU A 38 2.62 -1.57 -2.69
CA LEU A 38 1.91 -1.02 -1.54
C LEU A 38 0.44 -1.47 -1.51
N THR A 39 -0.20 -1.54 -2.68
CA THR A 39 -1.58 -2.03 -2.81
C THR A 39 -1.72 -3.45 -2.30
N THR A 40 -0.76 -4.32 -2.61
CA THR A 40 -0.80 -5.71 -2.13
C THR A 40 -0.73 -5.77 -0.60
N HIS A 41 0.18 -5.01 0.01
CA HIS A 41 0.29 -4.97 1.47
C HIS A 41 -0.97 -4.41 2.13
N ALA A 42 -1.57 -3.35 1.57
CA ALA A 42 -2.83 -2.80 2.05
C ALA A 42 -3.98 -3.82 1.97
N LYS A 43 -4.10 -4.55 0.85
CA LYS A 43 -5.11 -5.61 0.69
C LYS A 43 -4.92 -6.74 1.70
N VAL A 44 -3.68 -7.17 1.93
CA VAL A 44 -3.39 -8.22 2.93
C VAL A 44 -3.64 -7.74 4.35
N TYR A 45 -3.38 -6.46 4.65
CA TYR A 45 -3.75 -5.84 5.92
C TYR A 45 -5.26 -5.91 6.15
N CYS A 46 -6.06 -5.50 5.16
CA CYS A 46 -7.53 -5.54 5.22
C CYS A 46 -8.04 -6.98 5.39
N LEU A 47 -7.41 -7.96 4.73
CA LEU A 47 -7.71 -9.39 4.95
C LEU A 47 -7.37 -9.84 6.37
N GLY A 48 -6.22 -9.43 6.92
CA GLY A 48 -5.85 -9.72 8.30
C GLY A 48 -6.84 -9.14 9.32
N GLU A 49 -7.39 -7.95 9.05
CA GLU A 49 -8.45 -7.34 9.84
C GLU A 49 -9.77 -8.10 9.69
N LYS A 50 -10.26 -8.27 8.47
CA LYS A 50 -11.53 -8.96 8.16
C LYS A 50 -11.65 -10.36 8.74
N TYR A 51 -10.55 -11.12 8.74
CA TYR A 51 -10.52 -12.49 9.24
C TYR A 51 -9.93 -12.61 10.65
N LEU A 52 -9.69 -11.48 11.33
CA LEU A 52 -9.17 -11.42 12.70
C LEU A 52 -7.83 -12.16 12.90
N ILE A 53 -6.98 -12.14 11.87
CA ILE A 53 -5.64 -12.74 11.90
C ILE A 53 -4.63 -11.64 12.24
N SER A 54 -4.50 -11.34 13.53
CA SER A 54 -3.69 -10.20 14.02
C SER A 54 -2.24 -10.24 13.56
N SER A 55 -1.61 -11.42 13.49
CA SER A 55 -0.23 -11.57 13.05
C SER A 55 -0.05 -11.26 11.56
N LEU A 56 -1.00 -11.66 10.71
CA LEU A 56 -0.98 -11.35 9.28
C LEU A 56 -1.16 -9.84 9.04
N LYS A 57 -2.10 -9.24 9.78
CA LYS A 57 -2.34 -7.80 9.76
C LYS A 57 -1.08 -7.02 10.18
N ALA A 58 -0.45 -7.41 11.28
CA ALA A 58 0.79 -6.79 11.75
C ALA A 58 1.93 -6.93 10.74
N LEU A 59 2.12 -8.13 10.17
CA LEU A 59 3.12 -8.37 9.13
C LEU A 59 2.86 -7.51 7.89
N ALA A 60 1.62 -7.40 7.45
CA ALA A 60 1.26 -6.58 6.31
C ALA A 60 1.53 -5.09 6.55
N LEU A 61 1.25 -4.59 7.75
CA LEU A 61 1.59 -3.22 8.12
C LEU A 61 3.10 -2.98 8.14
N GLN A 62 3.87 -3.94 8.67
CA GLN A 62 5.33 -3.85 8.69
C GLN A 62 5.89 -3.79 7.26
N LYS A 63 5.42 -4.67 6.37
CA LYS A 63 5.84 -4.68 4.97
C LYS A 63 5.41 -3.40 4.25
N PHE A 64 4.19 -2.93 4.44
CA PHE A 64 3.72 -1.64 3.89
C PHE A 64 4.65 -0.50 4.28
N LYS A 65 4.98 -0.36 5.59
CA LYS A 65 5.88 0.69 6.08
C LYS A 65 7.31 0.57 5.56
N ALA A 66 7.78 -0.66 5.28
CA ALA A 66 9.10 -0.87 4.69
C ALA A 66 9.10 -0.43 3.21
N THR A 67 8.16 -0.93 2.41
CA THR A 67 7.99 -0.58 0.99
C THR A 67 7.76 0.92 0.80
N ALA A 68 7.02 1.56 1.70
CA ALA A 68 6.73 3.00 1.63
C ALA A 68 7.96 3.90 1.85
N ARG A 69 9.08 3.36 2.35
CA ARG A 69 10.36 4.08 2.48
C ARG A 69 11.25 3.96 1.25
N GLU A 70 10.89 3.07 0.34
CA GLU A 70 11.60 2.84 -0.92
C GLU A 70 10.93 3.63 -2.05
N GLN A 71 11.38 3.44 -3.30
CA GLN A 71 10.73 4.05 -4.45
C GLN A 71 9.47 3.26 -4.82
N TRP A 72 8.33 3.94 -4.92
CA TRP A 72 7.04 3.35 -5.27
C TRP A 72 6.34 4.16 -6.37
N ASP A 73 5.37 3.53 -7.03
CA ASP A 73 4.53 4.16 -8.04
C ASP A 73 3.38 4.95 -7.39
N VAL A 74 3.12 6.16 -7.89
CA VAL A 74 2.09 7.05 -7.32
C VAL A 74 0.71 6.41 -7.37
N ASN A 75 0.35 5.73 -8.47
CA ASN A 75 -0.96 5.10 -8.59
C ASN A 75 -1.10 3.91 -7.63
N ASP A 76 -0.03 3.13 -7.46
CA ASP A 76 0.00 2.04 -6.47
C ASP A 76 -0.18 2.56 -5.04
N PHE A 77 0.46 3.69 -4.69
CA PHE A 77 0.24 4.33 -3.39
C PHE A 77 -1.21 4.81 -3.22
N LEU A 78 -1.76 5.51 -4.22
CA LEU A 78 -3.12 6.03 -4.18
C LEU A 78 -4.17 4.93 -4.06
N GLU A 79 -3.99 3.81 -4.76
CA GLU A 79 -4.84 2.64 -4.63
C GLU A 79 -4.72 2.02 -3.23
N ALA A 80 -3.51 1.92 -2.68
CA ALA A 80 -3.32 1.44 -1.31
C ALA A 80 -4.00 2.34 -0.26
N ALA A 81 -3.95 3.67 -0.44
CA ALA A 81 -4.66 4.63 0.39
C ALA A 81 -6.18 4.43 0.30
N LYS A 82 -6.73 4.23 -0.91
CA LYS A 82 -8.14 3.88 -1.10
C LYS A 82 -8.52 2.61 -0.35
N GLN A 83 -7.71 1.56 -0.44
CA GLN A 83 -7.95 0.31 0.29
C GLN A 83 -7.98 0.55 1.80
N ALA A 84 -7.04 1.33 2.34
CA ALA A 84 -6.98 1.63 3.78
C ALA A 84 -8.24 2.32 4.29
N TYR A 85 -8.80 3.26 3.53
CA TYR A 85 -9.95 4.07 3.95
C TYR A 85 -11.32 3.45 3.60
N THR A 86 -11.39 2.49 2.69
CA THR A 86 -12.65 1.85 2.27
C THR A 86 -12.86 0.45 2.82
N SER A 87 -11.77 -0.25 3.17
CA SER A 87 -11.79 -1.68 3.52
C SER A 87 -11.35 -1.99 4.95
N THR A 88 -11.29 -0.97 5.82
CA THR A 88 -11.05 -1.13 7.26
C THR A 88 -12.12 -0.42 8.07
N ILE A 89 -12.41 -0.90 9.27
CA ILE A 89 -13.30 -0.22 10.20
C ILE A 89 -12.70 1.12 10.67
N GLU A 90 -13.54 2.05 11.12
CA GLU A 90 -13.12 3.41 11.49
C GLU A 90 -12.03 3.45 12.57
N THR A 91 -12.16 2.61 13.60
CA THR A 91 -11.23 2.50 14.73
C THR A 91 -9.90 1.85 14.37
N ASP A 92 -9.79 1.22 13.19
CA ASP A 92 -8.53 0.73 12.68
C ASP A 92 -7.72 1.87 12.06
N ARG A 93 -6.72 2.33 12.82
CA ARG A 93 -5.85 3.44 12.46
C ARG A 93 -4.50 3.01 11.89
N GLY A 94 -4.09 1.75 12.07
CA GLY A 94 -2.70 1.34 11.82
C GLY A 94 -2.21 1.60 10.40
N LEU A 95 -2.99 1.19 9.40
CA LEU A 95 -2.68 1.43 7.99
C LEU A 95 -2.97 2.88 7.57
N LYS A 96 -4.03 3.50 8.08
CA LYS A 96 -4.39 4.90 7.80
C LYS A 96 -3.28 5.86 8.26
N ASP A 97 -2.79 5.69 9.48
CA ASP A 97 -1.71 6.52 10.02
C ASP A 97 -0.40 6.32 9.23
N ALA A 98 -0.16 5.12 8.69
CA ALA A 98 0.98 4.89 7.79
C ALA A 98 0.80 5.63 6.46
N VAL A 99 -0.40 5.62 5.87
CA VAL A 99 -0.72 6.41 4.67
C VAL A 99 -0.53 7.90 4.92
N ILE A 100 -1.02 8.42 6.05
CA ILE A 100 -0.86 9.83 6.44
C ILE A 100 0.61 10.20 6.61
N ALA A 101 1.42 9.33 7.22
CA ALA A 101 2.86 9.58 7.36
C ALA A 101 3.54 9.73 6.00
N VAL A 102 3.25 8.84 5.04
CA VAL A 102 3.81 8.92 3.69
C VAL A 102 3.36 10.19 2.98
N LEU A 103 2.08 10.56 3.07
CA LEU A 103 1.57 11.80 2.47
C LEU A 103 2.20 13.06 3.05
N TYR A 104 2.44 13.05 4.35
CA TYR A 104 3.09 14.17 5.02
C TYR A 104 4.55 14.30 4.56
N ASP A 105 5.27 13.18 4.48
CA ASP A 105 6.68 13.16 4.05
C ASP A 105 6.83 13.47 2.55
N HIS A 106 5.80 13.15 1.74
CA HIS A 106 5.74 13.37 0.29
C HIS A 106 4.62 14.34 -0.10
N SER A 107 4.66 15.55 0.46
CA SER A 107 3.64 16.58 0.20
C SER A 107 3.50 16.97 -1.28
N GLU A 108 4.52 16.74 -2.10
CA GLU A 108 4.50 16.92 -3.56
C GLU A 108 3.43 16.07 -4.27
N LEU A 109 2.90 15.03 -3.62
CA LEU A 109 1.77 14.26 -4.14
C LEU A 109 0.51 15.12 -4.28
N LEU A 110 0.34 16.14 -3.44
CA LEU A 110 -0.84 17.02 -3.48
C LEU A 110 -0.90 17.87 -4.77
N ASP A 111 0.24 18.02 -5.47
CA ASP A 111 0.32 18.73 -6.74
C ASP A 111 -0.16 17.88 -7.93
N ARG A 112 -0.34 16.57 -7.74
CA ARG A 112 -0.79 15.64 -8.80
C ARG A 112 -2.31 15.62 -8.91
N GLU A 113 -2.83 15.76 -10.13
CA GLU A 113 -4.28 15.74 -10.38
C GLU A 113 -4.93 14.43 -9.94
N GLU A 114 -4.24 13.30 -10.16
CA GLU A 114 -4.70 11.97 -9.78
C GLU A 114 -4.85 11.85 -8.26
N ALA A 115 -3.90 12.38 -7.50
CA ALA A 115 -3.95 12.39 -6.04
C ALA A 115 -5.07 13.32 -5.55
N GLN A 116 -5.21 14.51 -6.13
CA GLN A 116 -6.29 15.45 -5.79
C GLN A 116 -7.68 14.83 -6.00
N PHE A 117 -7.86 14.01 -7.04
CA PHE A 117 -9.10 13.28 -7.23
C PHE A 117 -9.38 12.34 -6.05
N VAL A 118 -8.40 11.56 -5.61
CA VAL A 118 -8.53 10.65 -4.47
C VAL A 118 -8.84 11.40 -3.17
N PHE A 119 -8.20 12.54 -2.92
CA PHE A 119 -8.47 13.35 -1.72
C PHE A 119 -9.88 13.96 -1.70
N LYS A 120 -10.39 14.36 -2.86
CA LYS A 120 -11.77 14.84 -3.01
C LYS A 120 -12.78 13.72 -2.78
N GLU A 121 -12.47 12.52 -3.25
CA GLU A 121 -13.30 11.32 -3.07
C GLU A 121 -13.29 10.83 -1.61
N LEU A 122 -12.12 10.83 -0.95
CA LEU A 122 -11.93 10.31 0.40
C LEU A 122 -11.90 11.43 1.44
N ASN A 123 -13.08 11.94 1.82
CA ASN A 123 -13.16 13.07 2.78
C ASN A 123 -12.49 12.77 4.13
N MET A 124 -12.54 11.53 4.61
CA MET A 124 -11.89 11.12 5.86
C MET A 124 -10.35 11.14 5.78
N LEU A 125 -9.78 10.78 4.62
CA LEU A 125 -8.33 10.86 4.39
C LEU A 125 -7.87 12.32 4.48
N THR A 126 -8.59 13.22 3.81
CA THR A 126 -8.30 14.66 3.81
C THR A 126 -8.44 15.26 5.20
N TYR A 127 -9.48 14.87 5.95
CA TYR A 127 -9.67 15.29 7.34
C TYR A 127 -8.52 14.81 8.24
N ASP A 128 -8.15 13.54 8.16
CA ASP A 128 -7.05 12.96 8.95
C ASP A 128 -5.72 13.63 8.64
N LEU A 129 -5.42 13.89 7.37
CA LEU A 129 -4.20 14.57 6.95
C LEU A 129 -4.14 15.99 7.51
N LEU A 130 -5.24 16.74 7.43
CA LEU A 130 -5.34 18.09 7.98
C LEU A 130 -5.11 18.10 9.50
N MET A 131 -5.76 17.19 10.22
CA MET A 131 -5.59 17.07 11.67
C MET A 131 -4.18 16.66 12.06
N TYR A 132 -3.54 15.81 11.28
CA TYR A 132 -2.16 15.41 11.48
C TYR A 132 -1.18 16.57 11.28
N ILE A 133 -1.32 17.34 10.19
CA ILE A 133 -0.50 18.53 9.92
C ILE A 133 -0.66 19.54 11.06
N HIS A 134 -1.90 19.88 11.40
CA HIS A 134 -2.20 20.84 12.48
C HIS A 134 -1.67 20.41 13.86
N GLY A 135 -1.67 19.10 14.13
CA GLY A 135 -1.11 18.54 15.36
C GLY A 135 0.42 18.60 15.39
N LYS A 136 1.07 18.48 14.24
CA LYS A 136 2.53 18.45 14.11
C LYS A 136 3.16 19.84 14.17
N ASP A 137 2.47 20.87 13.69
CA ASP A 137 2.94 22.27 13.74
C ASP A 137 2.96 22.89 15.15
N ARG A 138 2.44 22.18 16.17
CA ARG A 138 2.37 22.66 17.57
C ARG A 138 3.60 22.31 18.42
N PHE A 139 4.59 21.61 17.87
CA PHE A 139 5.80 21.17 18.56
C PHE A 139 7.03 21.32 17.67
#